data_AF-A0A7S0DND2-F1
#
_entry.id   AF-A0A7S0DND2-F1
#
_cell.length_a   1.000
_cell.length_b   1.000
_cell.length_c   1.000
_cell.angle_alpha   90.00
_cell.angle_beta   90.00
_cell.angle_gamma   90.00
#
_symmetry.space_group_name_H-M   'P 1'
#
loop_
_entity.id
_entity.type
_entity.pdbx_description
1 polymer ?
#
loop_
_entity_poly.entity_id
_entity_poly.type
_entity_poly.pdbx_seq_one_letter_code
_entity_poly.pdbx_strand_id
1 'polypeptide(L)'
;MPYSVACTATGDLIVADARTACLHRLDTKLTLSLPDIPSRRVNSLSPSTDMNAHSLRLHPFAGCVGLKGAVDGPGLRARFRYPIDVTTNPSGIIYVLDAPTNSHIKGMIPPAIRTVDPHGVVSTLRWTGLPLEEPRHLAVDPAGNVYVTEAGTRARRIRKISPDGKSMIMAGGSPGTVRGGYEDGWRSNATFWRPEGLAFDPVGVLYVGDLNIFSEAKVGSNGGLQNGGHSWIPCTPLEDPSDNTVQVEILHKRFEPSI
;
A
#
# COMPACT_ATOMS: atom_id res chain seq x y z
N MET A 1 -13.81 0.95 6.09
CA MET A 1 -12.75 -0.06 6.37
C MET A 1 -12.00 -0.24 5.07
N PRO A 2 -10.69 0.03 5.01
CA PRO A 2 -10.00 -0.07 3.74
C PRO A 2 -9.92 -1.54 3.30
N TYR A 3 -10.14 -1.73 2.00
CA TYR A 3 -9.64 -2.89 1.29
C TYR A 3 -8.41 -2.42 0.53
N SER A 4 -7.41 -3.28 0.45
CA SER A 4 -6.32 -3.12 -0.51
C SER A 4 -6.32 -4.32 -1.43
N VAL A 5 -5.86 -4.11 -2.65
CA VAL A 5 -5.81 -5.12 -3.69
C VAL A 5 -4.43 -5.15 -4.31
N ALA A 6 -3.91 -6.35 -4.53
CA ALA A 6 -2.67 -6.57 -5.26
C ALA A 6 -2.89 -7.61 -6.34
N CYS A 7 -2.15 -7.49 -7.43
CA CYS A 7 -2.06 -8.52 -8.45
C CYS A 7 -0.77 -9.32 -8.23
N THR A 8 -0.83 -10.63 -8.39
CA THR A 8 0.35 -11.50 -8.43
C THR A 8 0.93 -11.51 -9.84
N ALA A 9 2.20 -11.91 -9.98
CA ALA A 9 2.82 -12.11 -11.30
C ALA A 9 2.09 -13.16 -12.16
N THR A 10 1.34 -14.07 -11.55
CA THR A 10 0.51 -15.07 -12.25
C THR A 10 -0.84 -14.55 -12.70
N GLY A 11 -1.20 -13.30 -12.34
CA GLY A 11 -2.45 -12.64 -12.71
C GLY A 11 -3.56 -12.78 -11.67
N ASP A 12 -3.35 -13.48 -10.56
CA ASP A 12 -4.35 -13.58 -9.48
C ASP A 12 -4.51 -12.26 -8.75
N LEU A 13 -5.76 -11.92 -8.41
CA LEU A 13 -6.07 -10.78 -7.55
C LEU A 13 -6.13 -11.22 -6.09
N ILE A 14 -5.40 -10.53 -5.23
CA ILE A 14 -5.38 -10.70 -3.79
C ILE A 14 -6.05 -9.50 -3.15
N VAL A 15 -7.03 -9.73 -2.29
CA VAL A 15 -7.78 -8.69 -1.58
C VAL A 15 -7.53 -8.84 -0.09
N ALA A 16 -6.98 -7.80 0.55
CA ALA A 16 -6.93 -7.69 2.00
C ALA A 16 -8.28 -7.18 2.52
N ASP A 17 -8.95 -7.96 3.38
CA ASP A 17 -10.22 -7.58 4.00
C ASP A 17 -10.10 -7.54 5.53
N ALA A 18 -9.95 -6.32 6.06
CA ALA A 18 -9.84 -6.09 7.50
C ALA A 18 -11.12 -6.44 8.30
N ARG A 19 -12.28 -6.58 7.64
CA ARG A 19 -13.54 -6.98 8.31
C ARG A 19 -13.55 -8.47 8.58
N THR A 20 -13.08 -9.25 7.61
CA THR A 20 -13.01 -10.72 7.72
C THR A 20 -11.70 -11.21 8.31
N ALA A 21 -10.70 -10.33 8.46
CA ALA A 21 -9.37 -10.66 8.95
C ALA A 21 -8.64 -11.71 8.07
N CYS A 22 -8.90 -11.64 6.76
CA CYS A 22 -8.40 -12.58 5.77
C CYS A 22 -7.86 -11.87 4.54
N LEU A 23 -6.99 -12.59 3.83
CA LEU A 23 -6.75 -12.35 2.42
C LEU A 23 -7.68 -13.24 1.60
N HIS A 24 -8.30 -12.66 0.59
CA HIS A 24 -9.07 -13.40 -0.40
C HIS A 24 -8.31 -13.43 -1.71
N ARG A 25 -8.37 -14.57 -2.41
CA ARG A 25 -7.81 -14.73 -3.76
C ARG A 25 -8.92 -14.91 -4.76
N LEU A 26 -8.74 -14.29 -5.92
CA LEU A 26 -9.52 -14.52 -7.11
C LEU A 26 -8.59 -15.00 -8.23
N ASP A 27 -8.85 -16.23 -8.69
CA ASP A 27 -8.16 -16.80 -9.85
C ASP A 27 -8.76 -16.23 -11.14
N THR A 28 -7.98 -15.40 -11.82
CA THR A 28 -8.40 -14.72 -13.05
C THR A 28 -8.26 -15.62 -14.28
N LYS A 29 -7.44 -16.67 -14.24
CA LYS A 29 -7.29 -17.65 -15.34
C LYS A 29 -8.52 -18.53 -15.48
N LEU A 30 -9.16 -18.86 -14.35
CA LEU A 30 -10.47 -19.53 -14.31
C LEU A 30 -11.63 -18.61 -14.75
N THR A 31 -11.42 -17.30 -14.77
CA THR A 31 -12.48 -16.31 -15.04
C THR A 31 -12.53 -15.86 -16.50
N LEU A 32 -11.37 -15.80 -17.19
CA LEU A 32 -11.26 -15.24 -18.55
C LEU A 32 -11.37 -16.27 -19.68
N SER A 33 -11.73 -17.53 -19.41
CA SER A 33 -12.16 -18.46 -20.46
C SER A 33 -13.55 -18.07 -20.99
N LEU A 34 -13.67 -16.89 -21.58
CA LEU A 34 -14.79 -16.57 -22.44
C LEU A 34 -14.68 -17.48 -23.68
N PRO A 35 -15.75 -18.15 -24.15
CA PRO A 35 -15.72 -18.79 -25.46
C PRO A 35 -15.36 -17.72 -26.48
N ASP A 36 -14.43 -18.00 -27.40
CA ASP A 36 -13.91 -17.08 -28.43
C ASP A 36 -15.01 -16.13 -28.95
N ILE A 37 -15.05 -14.90 -28.43
CA ILE A 37 -15.94 -13.86 -28.96
C ILE A 37 -15.13 -13.14 -30.04
N PRO A 38 -15.43 -13.34 -31.35
CA PRO A 38 -14.71 -12.64 -32.40
C PRO A 38 -14.86 -11.13 -32.21
N SER A 39 -13.73 -10.43 -32.29
CA SER A 39 -13.55 -9.00 -32.02
C SER A 39 -14.60 -8.13 -32.74
N ARG A 40 -15.71 -7.82 -32.09
CA ARG A 40 -16.64 -6.78 -32.51
C ARG A 40 -17.11 -6.02 -31.27
N ARG A 41 -16.92 -4.69 -31.30
CA ARG A 41 -17.22 -3.76 -30.20
C ARG A 41 -18.51 -4.11 -29.46
N VAL A 42 -18.40 -4.29 -28.15
CA VAL A 42 -19.55 -4.44 -27.24
C VAL A 42 -20.15 -3.05 -27.01
N ASN A 43 -21.09 -2.65 -27.86
CA ASN A 43 -22.03 -1.59 -27.53
C ASN A 43 -23.31 -2.24 -27.00
N SER A 44 -23.62 -1.96 -25.73
CA SER A 44 -24.82 -2.39 -24.99
C SER A 44 -24.95 -3.88 -24.68
N LEU A 45 -24.75 -4.23 -23.40
CA LEU A 45 -25.27 -5.47 -22.82
C LEU A 45 -26.69 -5.17 -22.31
N SER A 46 -27.72 -5.77 -22.92
CA SER A 46 -29.02 -5.90 -22.28
C SER A 46 -28.97 -7.04 -21.24
N PRO A 47 -29.71 -6.95 -20.13
CA PRO A 47 -29.66 -7.98 -19.09
C PRO A 47 -30.42 -9.22 -19.58
N SER A 48 -29.71 -10.20 -20.14
CA SER A 48 -30.28 -11.50 -20.49
C SER A 48 -30.33 -12.43 -19.28
N THR A 49 -31.47 -13.08 -19.10
CA THR A 49 -31.88 -13.95 -17.99
C THR A 49 -31.15 -15.30 -17.85
N ASP A 50 -29.97 -15.47 -18.45
CA ASP A 50 -29.10 -16.64 -18.26
C ASP A 50 -28.09 -16.41 -17.13
N MET A 51 -28.59 -16.28 -15.90
CA MET A 51 -27.77 -16.15 -14.69
C MET A 51 -27.33 -17.52 -14.14
N ASN A 52 -26.81 -18.39 -15.01
CA ASN A 52 -25.77 -19.37 -14.63
C ASN A 52 -24.38 -18.83 -15.01
N ALA A 53 -24.22 -17.50 -15.00
CA ALA A 53 -22.95 -16.84 -15.05
C ALA A 53 -22.11 -17.31 -13.85
N HIS A 54 -20.97 -17.93 -14.13
CA HIS A 54 -19.95 -18.33 -13.16
C HIS A 54 -19.70 -17.17 -12.20
N SER A 55 -20.33 -17.22 -11.02
CA SER A 55 -20.25 -16.13 -10.06
C SER A 55 -18.79 -15.99 -9.64
N LEU A 56 -18.19 -14.85 -9.94
CA LEU A 56 -16.84 -14.49 -9.52
C LEU A 56 -16.80 -14.53 -7.99
N ARG A 57 -16.19 -15.57 -7.40
CA ARG A 57 -16.14 -15.73 -5.94
C ARG A 57 -14.72 -15.50 -5.44
N LEU A 58 -14.61 -14.59 -4.47
CA LEU A 58 -13.45 -14.44 -3.63
C LEU A 58 -13.37 -15.63 -2.67
N HIS A 59 -12.23 -16.30 -2.63
CA HIS A 59 -12.00 -17.43 -1.72
C HIS A 59 -11.00 -17.02 -0.65
N PRO A 60 -11.26 -17.29 0.65
CA PRO A 60 -10.26 -17.11 1.69
C PRO A 60 -9.00 -17.89 1.33
N PHE A 61 -7.89 -17.17 1.19
CA PHE A 61 -6.59 -17.71 0.81
C PHE A 61 -5.69 -17.85 2.04
N ALA A 62 -5.71 -16.84 2.91
CA ALA A 62 -4.95 -16.84 4.16
C ALA A 62 -5.73 -16.10 5.26
N GLY A 63 -5.57 -16.54 6.51
CA GLY A 63 -6.27 -15.98 7.67
C GLY A 63 -7.57 -16.72 7.98
N CYS A 64 -7.94 -16.76 9.26
CA CYS A 64 -9.16 -17.39 9.74
C CYS A 64 -10.34 -16.39 9.72
N VAL A 65 -11.37 -16.69 8.92
CA VAL A 65 -12.51 -15.78 8.68
C VAL A 65 -13.20 -15.42 9.99
N GLY A 66 -13.28 -14.11 10.26
CA GLY A 66 -13.93 -13.55 11.45
C GLY A 66 -13.10 -13.64 12.73
N LEU A 67 -11.92 -14.27 12.69
CA LEU A 67 -11.10 -14.49 13.87
C LEU A 67 -9.77 -13.72 13.81
N LYS A 68 -9.80 -12.52 14.40
CA LYS A 68 -8.63 -11.64 14.49
C LYS A 68 -7.54 -12.23 15.37
N GLY A 69 -6.28 -12.07 14.95
CA GLY A 69 -5.11 -12.53 15.71
C GLY A 69 -3.81 -12.32 14.93
N ALA A 70 -2.67 -12.63 15.54
CA ALA A 70 -1.38 -12.60 14.84
C ALA A 70 -0.71 -13.96 14.99
N VAL A 71 -1.28 -14.95 14.29
CA VAL A 71 -0.84 -16.34 14.35
C VAL A 71 -0.26 -16.71 12.99
N ASP A 72 1.00 -17.11 12.99
CA ASP A 72 1.70 -17.60 11.80
C ASP A 72 1.28 -19.06 11.53
N GLY A 73 1.40 -19.50 10.27
CA GLY A 73 1.03 -20.85 9.87
C GLY A 73 0.34 -20.92 8.50
N PRO A 74 -0.09 -22.12 8.09
CA PRO A 74 -0.62 -22.34 6.75
C PRO A 74 -2.07 -21.86 6.59
N GLY A 75 -2.32 -21.11 5.50
CA GLY A 75 -3.64 -20.76 4.99
C GLY A 75 -4.60 -20.23 6.05
N LEU A 76 -5.72 -20.91 6.23
CA LEU A 76 -6.79 -20.52 7.16
C LEU A 76 -6.49 -20.81 8.63
N ARG A 77 -5.35 -21.47 8.94
CA ARG A 77 -4.87 -21.63 10.33
C ARG A 77 -4.13 -20.40 10.83
N ALA A 78 -3.60 -19.59 9.93
CA ALA A 78 -3.04 -18.29 10.26
C ALA A 78 -4.14 -17.30 10.68
N ARG A 79 -3.74 -16.20 11.32
CA ARG A 79 -4.65 -15.10 11.69
C ARG A 79 -3.99 -13.75 11.41
N PHE A 80 -4.80 -12.83 10.90
CA PHE A 80 -4.47 -11.40 10.78
C PHE A 80 -5.30 -10.59 11.77
N ARG A 81 -4.84 -9.41 12.18
CA ARG A 81 -5.63 -8.54 13.07
C ARG A 81 -6.44 -7.53 12.26
N TYR A 82 -5.75 -6.80 11.40
CA TYR A 82 -6.20 -5.69 10.57
C TYR A 82 -5.32 -5.65 9.32
N PRO A 83 -5.49 -6.56 8.36
CA PRO A 83 -4.81 -6.47 7.07
C PRO A 83 -5.35 -5.24 6.32
N ILE A 84 -4.59 -4.15 6.30
CA ILE A 84 -5.01 -2.85 5.75
C ILE A 84 -4.39 -2.55 4.39
N ASP A 85 -3.26 -3.20 4.09
CA ASP A 85 -2.60 -3.07 2.81
C ASP A 85 -1.95 -4.38 2.36
N VAL A 86 -1.82 -4.57 1.05
CA VAL A 86 -1.24 -5.77 0.43
C VAL A 86 -0.47 -5.41 -0.84
N THR A 87 0.70 -6.03 -1.02
CA THR A 87 1.47 -5.97 -2.27
C THR A 87 2.13 -7.33 -2.56
N THR A 88 2.72 -7.49 -3.73
CA THR A 88 3.44 -8.71 -4.11
C THR A 88 4.81 -8.38 -4.69
N ASN A 89 5.77 -9.31 -4.54
CA ASN A 89 7.03 -9.25 -5.25
C ASN A 89 7.02 -10.19 -6.48
N PRO A 90 8.00 -10.07 -7.41
CA PRO A 90 8.07 -10.93 -8.60
C PRO A 90 8.19 -12.43 -8.31
N SER A 91 8.70 -12.81 -7.12
CA SER A 91 8.76 -14.21 -6.67
C SER A 91 7.41 -14.77 -6.23
N GLY A 92 6.35 -13.96 -6.19
CA GLY A 92 5.01 -14.36 -5.79
C GLY A 92 4.77 -14.35 -4.28
N ILE A 93 5.69 -13.80 -3.48
CA ILE A 93 5.45 -13.57 -2.05
C ILE A 93 4.54 -12.36 -1.90
N ILE A 94 3.47 -12.54 -1.12
CA ILE A 94 2.53 -11.48 -0.76
C ILE A 94 2.98 -10.85 0.56
N TYR A 95 3.03 -9.53 0.62
CA TYR A 95 3.32 -8.76 1.82
C TYR A 95 2.06 -8.04 2.27
N VAL A 96 1.75 -8.13 3.55
CA VAL A 96 0.52 -7.56 4.13
C VAL A 96 0.93 -6.64 5.28
N LEU A 97 0.39 -5.43 5.26
CA LEU A 97 0.45 -4.54 6.41
C LEU A 97 -0.70 -4.90 7.35
N ASP A 98 -0.38 -5.55 8.45
CA ASP A 98 -1.33 -5.94 9.49
C ASP A 98 -1.26 -4.96 10.65
N ALA A 99 -2.02 -3.87 10.54
CA ALA A 99 -1.93 -2.72 11.44
C ALA A 99 -3.29 -2.05 11.68
N PRO A 100 -3.56 -1.57 12.90
CA PRO A 100 -4.77 -0.81 13.16
C PRO A 100 -4.72 0.56 12.47
N THR A 101 -5.78 0.91 11.76
CA THR A 101 -5.95 2.27 11.17
C THR A 101 -6.64 3.25 12.11
N ASN A 102 -7.21 2.76 13.22
CA ASN A 102 -7.89 3.60 14.20
C ASN A 102 -6.92 4.09 15.27
N SER A 103 -6.84 5.42 15.42
CA SER A 103 -5.98 6.12 16.38
C SER A 103 -6.26 5.73 17.84
N HIS A 104 -7.47 5.30 18.19
CA HIS A 104 -7.82 4.94 19.58
C HIS A 104 -7.22 3.61 20.05
N ILE A 105 -6.91 2.69 19.14
CA ILE A 105 -6.26 1.40 19.45
C ILE A 105 -4.78 1.39 19.02
N LYS A 106 -4.32 2.50 18.43
CA LYS A 106 -2.94 2.72 18.01
C LYS A 106 -2.06 2.78 19.26
N GLY A 107 -1.14 1.82 19.39
CA GLY A 107 -0.25 1.68 20.55
C GLY A 107 -0.58 0.50 21.47
N MET A 108 -1.82 -0.02 21.44
CA MET A 108 -2.14 -1.28 22.14
C MET A 108 -1.80 -2.50 21.30
N ILE A 109 -1.91 -2.37 19.97
CA ILE A 109 -1.61 -3.44 19.02
C ILE A 109 -0.46 -2.96 18.13
N PRO A 110 0.74 -3.56 18.24
CA PRO A 110 1.85 -3.18 17.39
C PRO A 110 1.55 -3.58 15.94
N PRO A 111 1.89 -2.72 14.95
CA PRO A 111 1.79 -3.09 13.56
C PRO A 111 2.75 -4.24 13.23
N ALA A 112 2.37 -5.05 12.26
CA ALA A 112 3.19 -6.14 11.75
C ALA A 112 3.21 -6.12 10.22
N ILE A 113 4.34 -6.52 9.65
CA ILE A 113 4.41 -6.89 8.24
C ILE A 113 4.33 -8.42 8.20
N ARG A 114 3.34 -8.93 7.48
CA ARG A 114 3.11 -10.36 7.31
C ARG A 114 3.52 -10.74 5.90
N THR A 115 4.16 -11.88 5.73
CA THR A 115 4.43 -12.47 4.43
C THR A 115 3.54 -13.68 4.23
N VAL A 116 3.08 -13.91 3.00
CA VAL A 116 2.37 -15.11 2.59
C VAL A 116 3.07 -15.67 1.37
N ASP A 117 3.60 -16.88 1.48
CA ASP A 117 4.24 -17.56 0.36
C ASP A 117 3.19 -18.03 -0.68
N PRO A 118 3.61 -18.46 -1.88
CA PRO A 118 2.69 -18.97 -2.90
C PRO A 118 1.83 -20.17 -2.47
N HIS A 119 2.23 -20.89 -1.42
CA HIS A 119 1.50 -22.02 -0.84
C HIS A 119 0.52 -21.59 0.28
N GLY A 120 0.44 -20.29 0.58
CA GLY A 120 -0.45 -19.73 1.58
C GLY A 120 0.11 -19.76 3.00
N VAL A 121 1.40 -20.04 3.20
CA VAL A 121 2.00 -20.03 4.55
C VAL A 121 2.26 -18.60 4.98
N VAL A 122 1.62 -18.20 6.08
CA VAL A 122 1.76 -16.87 6.67
C VAL A 122 2.90 -16.85 7.69
N SER A 123 3.82 -15.91 7.55
CA SER A 123 4.90 -15.64 8.51
C SER A 123 4.94 -14.16 8.89
N THR A 124 5.56 -13.82 10.03
CA THR A 124 5.81 -12.42 10.42
C THR A 124 7.23 -12.00 10.07
N LEU A 125 7.38 -10.93 9.26
CA LEU A 125 8.67 -10.28 9.07
C LEU A 125 9.05 -9.51 10.34
N ARG A 126 10.15 -9.91 10.97
CA ARG A 126 10.70 -9.23 12.15
C ARG A 126 11.79 -8.25 11.72
N TRP A 127 11.89 -7.13 12.42
CA TRP A 127 12.93 -6.15 12.16
C TRP A 127 13.52 -5.56 13.44
N THR A 128 14.74 -5.02 13.33
CA THR A 128 15.42 -4.28 14.39
C THR A 128 15.05 -2.81 14.34
N GLY A 129 14.80 -2.18 15.49
CA GLY A 129 14.50 -0.76 15.61
C GLY A 129 13.17 -0.48 16.30
N LEU A 130 12.72 0.77 16.26
CA LEU A 130 11.44 1.16 16.82
C LEU A 130 10.26 0.56 16.02
N PRO A 131 9.12 0.31 16.66
CA PRO A 131 7.88 -0.02 15.96
C PRO A 131 7.52 1.05 14.91
N LEU A 132 6.84 0.62 13.85
CA LEU A 132 6.33 1.53 12.83
C LEU A 132 5.29 2.48 13.45
N GLU A 133 5.40 3.77 13.13
CA GLU A 133 4.51 4.80 13.63
C GLU A 133 3.45 5.16 12.57
N GLU A 134 2.21 4.72 12.80
CA GLU A 134 1.08 4.87 11.86
C GLU A 134 1.40 4.40 10.43
N PRO A 135 1.73 3.12 10.24
CA PRO A 135 2.01 2.67 8.90
C PRO A 135 0.73 2.71 8.04
N ARG A 136 0.81 3.28 6.83
CA ARG A 136 -0.37 3.43 5.95
C ARG A 136 -0.32 2.52 4.74
N HIS A 137 0.85 2.42 4.11
CA HIS A 137 1.04 1.68 2.87
C HIS A 137 2.42 1.05 2.83
N LEU A 138 2.53 -0.04 2.08
CA LEU A 138 3.80 -0.69 1.81
C LEU A 138 4.04 -0.88 0.30
N ALA A 139 5.31 -0.92 -0.08
CA ALA A 139 5.77 -1.34 -1.40
C ALA A 139 6.95 -2.29 -1.20
N VAL A 140 7.20 -3.17 -2.17
CA VAL A 140 8.28 -4.14 -2.10
C VAL A 140 9.11 -4.09 -3.38
N ASP A 141 10.44 -4.11 -3.24
CA ASP A 141 11.34 -4.20 -4.39
C ASP A 141 11.58 -5.68 -4.79
N PRO A 142 12.18 -5.95 -5.97
CA PRO A 142 12.44 -7.32 -6.41
C PRO A 142 13.34 -8.14 -5.47
N ALA A 143 14.16 -7.49 -4.65
CA ALA A 143 15.01 -8.14 -3.65
C ALA A 143 14.24 -8.47 -2.34
N GLY A 144 12.96 -8.09 -2.24
CA GLY A 144 12.14 -8.33 -1.06
C GLY A 144 12.31 -7.30 0.05
N ASN A 145 12.98 -6.16 -0.20
CA ASN A 145 12.97 -5.08 0.78
C ASN A 145 11.60 -4.42 0.81
N VAL A 146 11.07 -4.21 2.00
CA VAL A 146 9.77 -3.59 2.24
C VAL A 146 9.97 -2.12 2.57
N TYR A 147 9.28 -1.26 1.85
CA TYR A 147 9.22 0.18 2.06
C TYR A 147 7.86 0.49 2.67
N VAL A 148 7.82 1.24 3.77
CA VAL A 148 6.60 1.53 4.51
C VAL A 148 6.51 3.03 4.76
N THR A 149 5.33 3.62 4.53
CA THR A 149 5.06 4.99 4.97
C THR A 149 4.77 5.00 6.45
N GLU A 150 5.43 5.86 7.21
CA GLU A 150 5.06 6.21 8.59
C GLU A 150 4.43 7.60 8.56
N ALA A 151 3.14 7.68 8.86
CA ALA A 151 2.33 8.90 8.73
C ALA A 151 1.92 9.54 10.06
N GLY A 152 2.46 9.04 11.18
CA GLY A 152 2.03 9.46 12.50
C GLY A 152 2.61 10.79 12.96
N THR A 153 2.14 11.27 14.11
CA THR A 153 2.63 12.54 14.68
C THR A 153 4.09 12.46 15.15
N ARG A 154 4.60 11.26 15.41
CA ARG A 154 5.97 10.99 15.85
C ARG A 154 6.90 10.52 14.72
N ALA A 155 6.39 10.42 13.50
CA ALA A 155 7.15 9.98 12.33
C ALA A 155 6.43 10.38 11.04
N ARG A 156 7.13 11.08 10.14
CA ARG A 156 6.63 11.44 8.80
C ARG A 156 7.68 11.06 7.77
N ARG A 157 7.80 9.76 7.49
CA ARG A 157 8.98 9.22 6.82
C ARG A 157 8.69 7.91 6.10
N ILE A 158 9.62 7.52 5.25
CA ILE A 158 9.64 6.22 4.57
C ILE A 158 10.66 5.34 5.27
N ARG A 159 10.23 4.17 5.75
CA ARG A 159 11.10 3.17 6.34
C ARG A 159 11.38 2.06 5.34
N LYS A 160 12.65 1.67 5.21
CA LYS A 160 13.07 0.47 4.47
C LYS A 160 13.40 -0.64 5.47
N ILE A 161 12.91 -1.85 5.21
CA ILE A 161 13.15 -3.06 6.00
C ILE A 161 13.59 -4.16 5.04
N SER A 162 14.78 -4.72 5.24
CA SER A 162 15.28 -5.83 4.43
C SER A 162 14.72 -7.18 4.88
N PRO A 163 14.81 -8.23 4.03
CA PRO A 163 14.36 -9.58 4.40
C PRO A 163 15.06 -10.16 5.64
N ASP A 164 16.31 -9.76 5.91
CA ASP A 164 17.06 -10.15 7.11
C ASP A 164 16.69 -9.32 8.36
N GLY A 165 15.71 -8.41 8.25
CA GLY A 165 15.16 -7.64 9.35
C GLY A 165 15.94 -6.38 9.70
N LYS A 166 16.92 -5.94 8.91
CA LYS A 166 17.55 -4.63 9.14
C LYS A 166 16.58 -3.53 8.73
N SER A 167 16.40 -2.53 9.60
CA SER A 167 15.57 -1.36 9.27
C SER A 167 16.39 -0.07 9.24
N MET A 168 16.03 0.82 8.33
CA MET A 168 16.61 2.16 8.23
C MET A 168 15.56 3.17 7.78
N ILE A 169 15.80 4.46 8.07
CA ILE A 169 15.02 5.55 7.47
C ILE A 169 15.53 5.74 6.05
N MET A 170 14.64 5.57 5.08
CA MET A 170 14.93 5.75 3.66
C MET A 170 14.85 7.22 3.28
N ALA A 171 13.79 7.91 3.71
CA ALA A 171 13.55 9.34 3.47
C ALA A 171 12.66 9.94 4.56
N GLY A 172 12.68 11.26 4.77
CA GLY A 172 11.75 11.94 5.69
C GLY A 172 12.35 12.30 7.05
N GLY A 173 13.59 12.78 7.07
CA GLY A 173 14.29 13.17 8.30
C GLY A 173 15.20 12.09 8.91
N SER A 174 15.68 12.40 10.12
CA SER A 174 16.62 11.55 10.89
C SER A 174 15.93 10.88 12.09
N PRO A 175 16.51 9.82 12.66
CA PRO A 175 15.96 9.19 13.86
C PRO A 175 15.76 10.20 14.99
N GLY A 176 14.57 10.22 15.60
CA GLY A 176 14.24 11.15 16.69
C GLY A 176 13.84 12.57 16.25
N THR A 177 13.91 12.89 14.96
CA THR A 177 13.43 14.17 14.42
C THR A 177 12.11 13.97 13.68
N VAL A 178 11.15 14.88 13.91
CA VAL A 178 9.91 14.93 13.13
C VAL A 178 9.78 16.34 12.58
N ARG A 179 10.02 16.48 11.28
CA ARG A 179 9.83 17.74 10.56
C ARG A 179 8.82 17.50 9.45
N GLY A 180 7.64 18.10 9.60
CA GLY A 180 6.63 18.12 8.54
C GLY A 180 7.02 19.13 7.46
N GLY A 181 6.79 18.81 6.19
CA GLY A 181 7.10 19.69 5.08
C GLY A 181 6.88 19.01 3.73
N TYR A 182 7.21 19.75 2.68
CA TYR A 182 7.19 19.28 1.28
C TYR A 182 8.52 19.59 0.61
N GLU A 183 9.60 19.61 1.40
CA GLU A 183 10.94 19.88 0.87
C GLU A 183 11.48 18.62 0.22
N ASP A 184 11.87 18.75 -1.04
CA ASP A 184 12.67 17.76 -1.73
C ASP A 184 14.07 17.69 -1.11
N GLY A 185 14.66 16.51 -1.15
CA GLY A 185 16.05 16.32 -0.74
C GLY A 185 16.40 14.88 -0.46
N TRP A 186 17.69 14.55 -0.55
CA TRP A 186 18.16 13.18 -0.32
C TRP A 186 17.93 12.72 1.12
N ARG A 187 17.33 11.53 1.31
CA ARG A 187 17.15 10.86 2.60
C ARG A 187 16.57 11.76 3.70
N SER A 188 17.41 12.18 4.64
CA SER A 188 17.03 13.00 5.79
C SER A 188 16.66 14.44 5.43
N ASN A 189 17.02 14.89 4.22
CA ASN A 189 16.72 16.24 3.74
C ASN A 189 15.30 16.33 3.16
N ALA A 190 14.76 15.23 2.62
CA ALA A 190 13.34 15.16 2.28
C ALA A 190 12.48 15.31 3.53
N THR A 191 11.39 16.06 3.41
CA THR A 191 10.36 16.14 4.44
C THR A 191 9.00 15.79 3.86
N PHE A 192 8.17 15.14 4.68
CA PHE A 192 6.81 14.76 4.32
C PHE A 192 5.82 15.34 5.32
N TRP A 193 4.60 15.61 4.87
CA TRP A 193 3.53 16.04 5.75
C TRP A 193 2.71 14.88 6.29
N ARG A 194 2.28 13.97 5.40
CA ARG A 194 1.54 12.76 5.68
C ARG A 194 1.70 11.77 4.50
N PRO A 195 2.81 11.02 4.46
CA PRO A 195 3.05 10.05 3.40
C PRO A 195 2.03 8.91 3.51
N GLU A 196 1.24 8.69 2.46
CA GLU A 196 0.09 7.79 2.47
C GLU A 196 0.15 6.72 1.37
N GLY A 197 0.87 6.98 0.27
CA GLY A 197 1.00 6.04 -0.84
C GLY A 197 2.45 5.74 -1.21
N LEU A 198 2.69 4.54 -1.74
CA LEU A 198 3.98 4.09 -2.26
C LEU A 198 3.77 3.25 -3.53
N ALA A 199 4.56 3.50 -4.56
CA ALA A 199 4.59 2.65 -5.74
C ALA A 199 5.97 2.71 -6.40
N PHE A 200 6.43 1.57 -6.93
CA PHE A 200 7.60 1.54 -7.79
C PHE A 200 7.19 1.72 -9.25
N ASP A 201 7.99 2.47 -10.01
CA ASP A 201 7.96 2.36 -11.47
C ASP A 201 8.76 1.13 -11.96
N PRO A 202 8.69 0.80 -13.25
CA PRO A 202 9.44 -0.33 -13.81
C PRO A 202 10.97 -0.19 -13.76
N VAL A 203 11.50 1.01 -13.53
CA VAL A 203 12.95 1.30 -13.51
C VAL A 203 13.50 1.22 -12.07
N GLY A 204 12.63 1.20 -11.05
CA GLY A 204 12.98 1.06 -9.64
C GLY A 204 12.88 2.36 -8.84
N VAL A 205 12.27 3.41 -9.39
CA VAL A 205 11.97 4.66 -8.69
C VAL A 205 10.73 4.48 -7.82
N LEU A 206 10.83 4.82 -6.53
CA LEU A 206 9.76 4.78 -5.55
C LEU A 206 9.06 6.13 -5.47
N TYR A 207 7.81 6.16 -5.95
CA TYR A 207 6.92 7.29 -5.82
C TYR A 207 6.24 7.29 -4.45
N VAL A 208 6.21 8.46 -3.81
CA VAL A 208 5.55 8.69 -2.52
C VAL A 208 4.39 9.65 -2.71
N GLY A 209 3.17 9.22 -2.37
CA GLY A 209 2.02 10.11 -2.28
C GLY A 209 2.00 10.81 -0.93
N ASP A 210 2.23 12.12 -0.90
CA ASP A 210 2.18 12.92 0.33
C ASP A 210 0.89 13.77 0.38
N LEU A 211 0.01 13.45 1.32
CA LEU A 211 -1.31 14.08 1.41
C LEU A 211 -1.30 15.28 2.36
N ASN A 212 -1.72 16.43 1.84
CA ASN A 212 -1.94 17.60 2.67
C ASN A 212 -3.21 17.42 3.52
N ILE A 213 -3.10 17.55 4.85
CA ILE A 213 -4.26 17.51 5.75
C ILE A 213 -4.98 18.86 5.87
N PHE A 214 -4.48 19.93 5.24
CA PHE A 214 -5.07 21.27 5.31
C PHE A 214 -6.07 21.59 4.19
N SER A 215 -6.64 20.59 3.51
CA SER A 215 -7.85 20.82 2.68
C SER A 215 -9.13 20.81 3.53
N GLU A 216 -9.11 21.40 4.72
CA GLU A 216 -10.34 21.76 5.44
C GLU A 216 -10.76 23.18 5.01
N ALA A 217 -11.70 23.21 4.06
CA ALA A 217 -12.69 24.25 3.81
C ALA A 217 -12.28 25.74 3.92
N LYS A 218 -11.96 26.39 2.79
CA LYS A 218 -12.39 27.78 2.58
C LYS A 218 -13.74 27.74 1.86
N VAL A 219 -14.83 27.68 2.62
CA VAL A 219 -16.16 27.99 2.10
C VAL A 219 -16.17 29.49 1.82
N GLY A 220 -15.96 29.87 0.56
CA GLY A 220 -16.37 31.20 0.08
C GLY A 220 -17.89 31.27 0.12
N SER A 221 -18.44 32.45 0.44
CA SER A 221 -19.87 32.71 0.67
C SER A 221 -20.82 32.44 -0.51
N ASN A 222 -20.38 31.75 -1.57
CA ASN A 222 -21.14 31.55 -2.80
C ASN A 222 -21.30 30.05 -3.19
N GLY A 223 -21.09 29.10 -2.26
CA GLY A 223 -21.59 27.72 -2.39
C GLY A 223 -21.06 26.85 -3.56
N GLY A 224 -20.02 27.28 -4.29
CA GLY A 224 -19.42 26.51 -5.38
C GLY A 224 -18.09 25.88 -4.96
N LEU A 225 -17.98 24.54 -5.05
CA LEU A 225 -16.68 23.86 -5.06
C LEU A 225 -15.95 24.24 -6.35
N GLN A 226 -14.90 25.07 -6.26
CA GLN A 226 -14.03 25.30 -7.41
C GLN A 226 -13.00 24.17 -7.50
N ASN A 227 -13.15 23.31 -8.50
CA ASN A 227 -12.08 22.44 -8.99
C ASN A 227 -11.00 23.29 -9.67
N GLY A 228 -10.04 23.82 -8.90
CA GLY A 228 -8.83 24.42 -9.47
C GLY A 228 -7.89 23.32 -9.94
N GLY A 229 -7.53 23.28 -11.22
CA GLY A 229 -6.73 22.22 -11.86
C GLY A 229 -5.52 21.76 -11.04
N HIS A 230 -5.38 20.43 -10.88
CA HIS A 230 -4.35 19.81 -10.06
C HIS A 230 -3.22 19.31 -10.98
N SER A 231 -2.03 19.91 -10.88
CA SER A 231 -0.81 19.35 -11.48
C SER A 231 -0.04 18.56 -10.43
N TRP A 232 0.19 17.27 -10.68
CA TRP A 232 1.17 16.47 -9.95
C TRP A 232 2.54 16.90 -10.46
N ILE A 233 3.33 17.52 -9.60
CA ILE A 233 4.69 17.91 -9.99
C ILE A 233 5.59 16.72 -9.64
N PRO A 234 6.17 16.02 -10.64
CA PRO A 234 7.23 15.08 -10.38
C PRO A 234 8.42 15.81 -9.75
N CYS A 235 8.93 15.31 -8.63
CA CYS A 235 10.09 15.88 -7.97
C CYS A 235 11.37 15.29 -8.58
N THR A 236 12.49 16.01 -8.46
CA THR A 236 13.78 15.54 -9.00
C THR A 236 14.23 14.23 -8.31
N PRO A 237 14.71 13.23 -9.07
CA PRO A 237 15.21 11.98 -8.51
C PRO A 237 16.23 12.23 -7.40
N LEU A 238 15.98 11.62 -6.25
CA LEU A 238 16.90 11.61 -5.12
C LEU A 238 18.02 10.61 -5.47
N GLU A 239 19.21 11.09 -5.86
CA GLU A 239 20.36 10.25 -6.26
C GLU A 239 21.58 10.41 -5.32
N ASP A 240 22.20 9.28 -4.97
CA ASP A 240 23.66 9.13 -4.81
C ASP A 240 24.10 7.97 -5.72
N PRO A 241 24.85 8.23 -6.81
CA PRO A 241 25.22 7.20 -7.79
C PRO A 241 26.20 6.13 -7.26
N SER A 242 26.69 6.24 -6.02
CA SER A 242 27.61 5.27 -5.41
C SER A 242 26.94 4.19 -4.55
N ASP A 243 25.65 4.37 -4.22
CA ASP A 243 24.90 3.48 -3.34
C ASP A 243 23.69 2.95 -4.13
N ASN A 244 23.63 1.63 -4.36
CA ASN A 244 22.70 0.90 -5.24
C ASN A 244 21.24 0.97 -4.71
N THR A 245 20.74 2.18 -4.52
CA THR A 245 19.60 2.55 -3.70
C THR A 245 18.40 2.90 -4.56
N VAL A 246 17.23 2.68 -3.98
CA VAL A 246 15.96 3.08 -4.59
C VAL A 246 15.89 4.60 -4.66
N GLN A 247 15.69 5.13 -5.86
CA GLN A 247 15.37 6.55 -6.03
C GLN A 247 14.00 6.82 -5.42
N VAL A 248 13.83 7.92 -4.71
CA VAL A 248 12.54 8.29 -4.12
C VAL A 248 12.06 9.58 -4.77
N GLU A 249 10.82 9.60 -5.24
CA GLU A 249 10.19 10.76 -5.84
C GLU A 249 8.94 11.16 -5.04
N ILE A 250 8.86 12.42 -4.64
CA ILE A 250 7.75 12.94 -3.83
C ILE A 250 6.69 13.48 -4.78
N LEU A 251 5.47 12.95 -4.71
CA LEU A 251 4.32 13.51 -5.41
C LEU A 251 3.53 14.37 -4.42
N HIS A 252 3.68 15.68 -4.53
CA HIS A 252 2.91 16.64 -3.75
C HIS A 252 1.92 17.44 -4.61
N LYS A 253 0.79 17.84 -4.02
CA LYS A 253 -0.11 18.83 -4.63
C LYS A 253 0.40 20.24 -4.29
N ARG A 254 0.95 20.97 -5.27
CA ARG A 254 1.27 22.39 -5.10
C ARG A 254 0.04 23.24 -5.44
N PHE A 255 -0.28 24.22 -4.59
CA PHE A 255 -1.16 25.32 -4.99
C PHE A 255 -0.29 26.34 -5.75
N GLU A 256 -0.50 26.47 -7.05
CA GLU A 256 -0.04 27.65 -7.78
C GLU A 256 -0.89 28.83 -7.30
N PRO A 257 -0.31 29.96 -6.85
CA PRO A 257 -1.08 31.17 -6.66
C PRO A 257 -1.65 31.59 -8.01
N SER A 258 -2.98 31.77 -8.09
CA SER A 258 -3.60 32.45 -9.22
C SER A 258 -2.99 33.85 -9.35
N ILE A 259 -2.31 34.09 -10.46
CA ILE A 259 -1.81 35.42 -10.85
C ILE A 259 -3.00 36.32 -11.15
#